data_AF-A0A2X4PH30-F1
#
_entry.id   AF-A0A2X4PH30-F1
#
_cell.length_a   1.000
_cell.length_b   1.000
_cell.length_c   1.000
_cell.angle_alpha   90.00
_cell.angle_beta   90.00
_cell.angle_gamma   90.00
#
_symmetry.space_group_name_H-M   'P 1'
#
loop_
_entity.id
_entity.type
_entity.pdbx_description
1 polymer ?
#
loop_
_entity_poly.entity_id
_entity_poly.type
_entity_poly.pdbx_seq_one_letter_code
_entity_poly.pdbx_strand_id
1 'polypeptide(L)'
;MNSNRILISLGSNYYAIRRIKKARKLLSKHFPRICFSPPILNPAVDCEVKCHDFINCLGIIHTNLGKEDCRQILKQVEQSCGRLKYPKTESRISIDIDLLIWNTEVCKPADMERPYIQIGMQQLNISTDH
;
A
#
# COMPACT_ATOMS: atom_id res chain seq x y z
N MET A 1 -9.18 25.31 -1.98
CA MET A 1 -9.50 23.98 -1.41
C MET A 1 -8.19 23.29 -1.12
N ASN A 2 -7.94 22.92 0.15
CA ASN A 2 -6.72 22.21 0.51
C ASN A 2 -6.89 20.75 0.10
N SER A 3 -6.00 20.27 -0.78
CA SER A 3 -5.95 18.86 -1.17
C SER A 3 -5.23 18.08 -0.09
N ASN A 4 -5.84 17.02 0.43
CA ASN A 4 -5.16 16.07 1.31
C ASN A 4 -4.12 15.28 0.52
N ARG A 5 -2.98 15.02 1.16
CA ARG A 5 -1.89 14.18 0.66
C ARG A 5 -1.83 12.91 1.48
N ILE A 6 -1.83 11.75 0.83
CA ILE A 6 -1.87 10.46 1.51
C ILE A 6 -0.77 9.58 0.95
N LEU A 7 0.04 8.98 1.82
CA LEU A 7 0.96 7.91 1.45
C LEU A 7 0.35 6.57 1.84
N ILE A 8 0.27 5.65 0.88
CA ILE A 8 -0.19 4.29 1.08
C ILE A 8 0.87 3.28 0.67
N SER A 9 0.91 2.12 1.31
CA SER A 9 1.61 0.93 0.81
C SER A 9 0.62 -0.07 0.23
N LEU A 10 1.08 -0.83 -0.76
CA LEU A 10 0.41 -1.99 -1.32
C LEU A 10 1.37 -3.18 -1.19
N GLY A 11 0.90 -4.30 -0.64
CA GLY A 11 1.69 -5.52 -0.49
C GLY A 11 0.94 -6.78 -0.91
N SER A 12 1.61 -7.71 -1.60
CA SER A 12 1.02 -9.00 -1.99
C SER A 12 2.10 -10.06 -2.15
N ASN A 13 1.84 -11.31 -1.75
CA ASN A 13 2.74 -12.46 -1.96
C ASN A 13 2.08 -13.62 -2.72
N TYR A 14 0.79 -13.53 -3.01
CA TYR A 14 0.05 -14.55 -3.75
C TYR A 14 -0.46 -13.92 -5.04
N TYR A 15 -0.18 -14.52 -6.21
CA TYR A 15 -0.43 -13.89 -7.52
C TYR A 15 -0.04 -12.40 -7.58
N ALA A 16 1.10 -12.07 -6.95
CA ALA A 16 1.42 -10.72 -6.51
C ALA A 16 1.42 -9.70 -7.65
N ILE A 17 2.05 -10.02 -8.79
CA ILE A 17 2.09 -9.15 -9.97
C ILE A 17 0.67 -8.81 -10.46
N ARG A 18 -0.19 -9.83 -10.59
CA ARG A 18 -1.58 -9.66 -11.06
C ARG A 18 -2.39 -8.82 -10.09
N ARG A 19 -2.21 -9.03 -8.79
CA ARG A 19 -2.98 -8.34 -7.74
C ARG A 19 -2.53 -6.90 -7.53
N ILE A 20 -1.23 -6.63 -7.51
CA ILE A 20 -0.68 -5.27 -7.48
C ILE A 20 -1.16 -4.49 -8.71
N LYS A 21 -1.10 -5.09 -9.92
CA LYS A 21 -1.61 -4.45 -11.15
C LYS A 21 -3.11 -4.13 -11.06
N LYS A 22 -3.91 -5.05 -10.52
CA LYS A 22 -5.36 -4.85 -10.33
C LYS A 22 -5.64 -3.74 -9.31
N ALA A 23 -4.96 -3.75 -8.17
CA ALA A 23 -5.11 -2.76 -7.11
C ALA A 23 -4.75 -1.36 -7.61
N ARG A 24 -3.60 -1.21 -8.29
CA ARG A 24 -3.20 0.06 -8.93
C ARG A 24 -4.27 0.57 -9.89
N LYS A 25 -4.80 -0.30 -10.76
CA LYS A 25 -5.87 0.06 -11.72
C LYS A 25 -7.14 0.54 -11.00
N LEU A 26 -7.55 -0.11 -9.91
CA LEU A 26 -8.74 0.29 -9.15
C LEU A 26 -8.51 1.59 -8.40
N LEU A 27 -7.37 1.74 -7.72
CA LEU A 27 -7.01 2.99 -7.03
C LEU A 27 -6.96 4.18 -7.99
N SER A 28 -6.40 4.03 -9.19
CA SER A 28 -6.38 5.11 -10.19
C SER A 28 -7.77 5.53 -10.68
N LYS A 29 -8.79 4.66 -10.57
CA LYS A 29 -10.19 5.05 -10.85
C LYS A 29 -10.77 5.94 -9.76
N HIS A 30 -10.46 5.64 -8.49
CA HIS A 30 -10.93 6.44 -7.35
C HIS A 30 -10.09 7.71 -7.13
N PHE A 31 -8.80 7.65 -7.45
CA PHE A 31 -7.82 8.71 -7.26
C PHE A 31 -7.06 8.97 -8.57
N PRO A 32 -7.60 9.77 -9.50
CA PRO A 32 -7.00 9.95 -10.83
C PRO A 32 -5.57 10.52 -10.81
N ARG A 33 -5.19 11.24 -9.75
CA ARG A 33 -3.85 11.84 -9.56
C ARG A 33 -2.90 10.99 -8.71
N ILE A 34 -3.23 9.72 -8.46
CA ILE A 34 -2.33 8.84 -7.71
C ILE A 34 -1.07 8.56 -8.52
N CYS A 35 0.10 8.74 -7.89
CA CYS A 35 1.38 8.29 -8.43
C CYS A 35 1.86 7.08 -7.64
N PHE A 36 2.58 6.17 -8.29
CA PHE A 36 3.08 4.96 -7.64
C PHE A 36 4.58 4.83 -7.82
N SER A 37 5.25 4.27 -6.81
CA SER A 37 6.62 3.81 -6.96
C SER A 37 6.69 2.61 -7.92
N PRO A 38 7.87 2.30 -8.47
CA PRO A 38 8.16 0.97 -8.97
C PRO A 38 7.81 -0.12 -7.93
N PRO A 39 7.23 -1.26 -8.35
CA PRO A 39 7.08 -2.41 -7.46
C PRO A 39 8.46 -2.98 -7.08
N ILE A 40 8.62 -3.34 -5.81
CA ILE A 40 9.85 -3.91 -5.25
C ILE A 40 9.52 -5.33 -4.77
N LEU A 41 10.34 -6.30 -5.17
CA LEU A 41 10.30 -7.65 -4.61
C LEU A 41 11.13 -7.65 -3.32
N ASN A 42 10.56 -8.12 -2.22
CA ASN A 42 11.29 -8.24 -0.96
C ASN A 42 10.89 -9.52 -0.20
N PRO A 43 11.83 -10.11 0.57
CA PRO A 43 11.51 -11.24 1.43
C PRO A 43 10.44 -10.87 2.46
N ALA A 44 9.67 -11.88 2.89
CA ALA A 44 8.80 -11.76 4.04
C ALA A 44 9.65 -11.67 5.31
N VAL A 45 9.66 -10.51 5.96
CA VAL A 45 10.55 -10.25 7.11
C VAL A 45 9.96 -10.76 8.44
N ASP A 46 8.64 -10.98 8.49
CA ASP A 46 7.88 -11.28 9.72
C ASP A 46 7.00 -12.53 9.60
N CYS A 47 7.45 -13.56 8.89
CA CYS A 47 6.67 -14.81 8.74
C CYS A 47 7.31 -15.96 9.52
N GLU A 48 6.60 -16.47 10.54
CA GLU A 48 6.99 -17.65 11.34
C GLU A 48 7.13 -18.93 10.49
N VAL A 49 6.52 -18.95 9.30
CA VAL A 49 6.59 -20.04 8.33
C VAL A 49 7.17 -19.49 7.02
N LYS A 50 7.93 -20.31 6.28
CA LYS A 50 8.50 -19.96 4.97
C LYS A 50 7.41 -19.40 4.05
N CYS A 51 7.48 -18.10 3.81
CA CYS A 51 6.47 -17.35 3.09
C CYS A 51 7.02 -16.92 1.72
N HIS A 52 6.16 -16.81 0.71
CA HIS A 52 6.58 -16.31 -0.60
C HIS A 52 6.97 -14.85 -0.48
N ASP A 53 7.92 -14.43 -1.33
CA ASP A 53 8.34 -13.03 -1.42
C ASP A 53 7.14 -12.12 -1.70
N PHE A 54 7.20 -10.93 -1.12
CA PHE A 54 6.21 -9.89 -1.32
C PHE A 54 6.61 -8.99 -2.48
N ILE A 55 5.63 -8.58 -3.27
CA ILE A 55 5.74 -7.39 -4.08
C ILE A 55 5.10 -6.24 -3.31
N ASN A 56 5.91 -5.26 -2.95
CA ASN A 56 5.47 -4.03 -2.32
C ASN A 56 5.56 -2.84 -3.29
N CYS A 57 4.68 -1.86 -3.11
CA CYS A 57 4.63 -0.66 -3.92
C CYS A 57 4.01 0.47 -3.11
N LEU A 58 4.54 1.69 -3.21
CA LEU A 58 3.92 2.86 -2.60
C LEU A 58 3.01 3.58 -3.57
N GLY A 59 1.97 4.22 -3.04
CA GLY A 59 1.09 5.14 -3.74
C GLY A 59 1.01 6.48 -3.00
N ILE A 60 1.16 7.58 -3.73
CA ILE A 60 0.88 8.94 -3.22
C ILE A 60 -0.40 9.46 -3.85
N ILE A 61 -1.38 9.78 -3.00
CA ILE A 61 -2.72 10.24 -3.39
C ILE A 61 -2.87 11.72 -3.07
N HIS A 62 -3.48 12.46 -3.99
CA HIS A 62 -3.93 13.84 -3.77
C HIS A 62 -5.45 13.93 -3.96
N THR A 63 -6.20 14.15 -2.88
CA THR A 63 -7.66 14.09 -2.87
C THR A 63 -8.30 15.17 -1.98
N ASN A 64 -9.54 15.54 -2.27
CA ASN A 64 -10.32 16.43 -1.40
C ASN A 64 -11.23 15.65 -0.43
N LEU A 65 -11.20 14.31 -0.49
CA LEU A 65 -11.96 13.43 0.40
C LEU A 65 -11.43 13.48 1.83
N GLY A 66 -12.28 13.13 2.80
CA GLY A 66 -11.89 12.97 4.19
C GLY A 66 -11.07 11.68 4.43
N LYS A 67 -10.43 11.60 5.60
CA LYS A 67 -9.60 10.45 5.99
C LYS A 67 -10.41 9.16 5.99
N GLU A 68 -11.63 9.20 6.54
CA GLU A 68 -12.47 8.01 6.65
C GLU A 68 -12.99 7.53 5.29
N ASP A 69 -13.42 8.45 4.41
CA ASP A 69 -13.80 8.11 3.03
C ASP A 69 -12.65 7.42 2.29
N CYS A 70 -11.43 7.93 2.46
CA CYS A 70 -10.24 7.32 1.88
C CYS A 70 -10.03 5.90 2.44
N ARG A 71 -10.11 5.70 3.76
CA ARG A 71 -9.99 4.37 4.37
C ARG A 71 -11.05 3.40 3.83
N GLN A 72 -12.29 3.86 3.64
CA GLN A 72 -13.35 3.04 3.08
C GLN A 72 -13.05 2.64 1.64
N ILE A 73 -12.57 3.57 0.80
CA ILE A 73 -12.17 3.28 -0.58
C ILE A 73 -11.01 2.27 -0.60
N LEU A 74 -9.96 2.47 0.22
CA LEU A 74 -8.83 1.53 0.27
C LEU A 74 -9.31 0.12 0.61
N LYS A 75 -10.17 -0.02 1.63
CA LYS A 75 -10.78 -1.29 2.04
C LYS A 75 -11.64 -1.92 0.94
N GLN A 76 -12.40 -1.12 0.19
CA GLN A 76 -13.18 -1.62 -0.95
C GLN A 76 -12.28 -2.15 -2.07
N VAL A 77 -11.14 -1.48 -2.34
CA VAL A 77 -10.16 -1.95 -3.33
C VAL A 77 -9.51 -3.25 -2.88
N GLU A 78 -9.14 -3.39 -1.60
CA GLU A 78 -8.62 -4.64 -1.05
C GLU A 78 -9.57 -5.81 -1.27
N GLN A 79 -10.85 -5.61 -0.90
CA GLN A 79 -11.90 -6.60 -1.08
C GLN A 79 -12.07 -6.99 -2.56
N SER A 80 -12.10 -5.99 -3.44
CA SER A 80 -12.23 -6.18 -4.89
C SER A 80 -11.04 -6.91 -5.52
N CYS A 81 -9.85 -6.82 -4.92
CA CYS A 81 -8.65 -7.53 -5.36
C CYS A 81 -8.59 -8.99 -4.87
N GLY A 82 -9.62 -9.44 -4.17
CA GLY A 82 -9.82 -10.83 -3.81
C GLY A 82 -9.18 -11.14 -2.47
N ARG A 83 -9.54 -10.39 -1.41
CA ARG A 83 -9.30 -10.78 -0.02
C ARG A 83 -10.04 -12.09 0.26
N LEU A 84 -9.42 -13.19 -0.13
CA LEU A 84 -9.76 -14.52 0.34
C LEU A 84 -9.10 -14.65 1.71
N LYS A 85 -9.89 -14.88 2.76
CA LYS A 85 -9.37 -15.23 4.08
C LYS A 85 -8.81 -16.65 3.96
N TYR A 86 -7.56 -16.76 3.52
CA TYR A 86 -6.84 -18.01 3.65
C TYR A 86 -6.62 -18.31 5.13
N PRO A 87 -6.58 -19.59 5.53
CA PRO A 87 -6.10 -19.97 6.85
C PRO A 87 -4.77 -19.27 7.13
N LYS A 88 -4.57 -18.77 8.37
CA LYS A 88 -3.31 -18.11 8.77
C LYS A 88 -2.08 -18.98 8.49
N THR A 89 -2.27 -20.30 8.48
CA THR A 89 -1.26 -21.33 8.19
C THR A 89 -0.73 -21.32 6.75
N GLU A 90 -1.44 -20.72 5.79
CA GLU A 90 -0.97 -20.64 4.40
C GLU A 90 -0.12 -19.39 4.11
N SER A 91 -0.09 -18.42 5.03
CA SER A 91 0.63 -17.14 4.87
C SER A 91 0.36 -16.41 3.54
N ARG A 92 -0.80 -16.64 2.90
CA ARG A 92 -1.17 -16.04 1.61
C ARG A 92 -1.85 -14.69 1.81
N ILE A 93 -1.16 -13.63 1.42
CA ILE A 93 -1.67 -12.26 1.39
C ILE A 93 -2.02 -11.90 -0.05
N SER A 94 -3.33 -11.73 -0.29
CA SER A 94 -3.85 -11.39 -1.62
C SER A 94 -3.50 -9.96 -2.00
N ILE A 95 -3.97 -8.98 -1.25
CA ILE A 95 -3.46 -7.61 -1.29
C ILE A 95 -3.69 -7.04 0.11
N ASP A 96 -2.74 -6.25 0.56
CA ASP A 96 -2.84 -5.44 1.76
C ASP A 96 -2.58 -3.99 1.33
N ILE A 97 -3.46 -3.07 1.75
CA ILE A 97 -3.37 -1.66 1.39
C ILE A 97 -3.47 -0.83 2.66
N ASP A 98 -2.34 -0.27 3.09
CA ASP A 98 -2.25 0.49 4.32
C ASP A 98 -2.09 1.97 4.09
N LEU A 99 -2.73 2.77 4.95
CA LEU A 99 -2.52 4.21 5.02
C LEU A 99 -1.36 4.49 5.99
N LEU A 100 -0.24 4.94 5.45
CA LEU A 100 1.00 5.22 6.20
C LEU A 100 1.03 6.65 6.73
N ILE A 101 0.69 7.61 5.89
CA ILE A 101 0.72 9.05 6.22
C ILE A 101 -0.57 9.71 5.75
N TRP A 102 -1.18 10.52 6.62
CA TRP A 102 -2.26 11.44 6.30
C TRP A 102 -1.78 12.89 6.48
N ASN A 103 -1.62 13.62 5.38
CA ASN A 103 -1.00 14.94 5.36
C ASN A 103 0.39 14.92 6.00
N THR A 104 0.50 15.37 7.25
CA THR A 104 1.72 15.37 8.07
C THR A 104 1.67 14.34 9.20
N GLU A 105 0.54 13.68 9.41
CA GLU A 105 0.34 12.68 10.47
C GLU A 105 0.82 11.30 10.01
N VAL A 106 1.77 10.71 10.74
CA VAL A 106 2.20 9.32 10.54
C VAL A 106 1.20 8.39 11.22
N CYS A 107 0.46 7.62 10.44
CA CYS A 107 -0.55 6.69 10.94
C CYS A 107 0.02 5.31 11.31
N LYS A 108 1.17 4.92 10.74
CA LYS A 108 1.85 3.65 11.00
C LYS A 108 3.35 3.85 11.23
N PRO A 109 3.79 4.37 12.38
CA PRO A 109 5.18 4.72 12.62
C PRO A 109 6.14 3.52 12.51
N ALA A 110 5.76 2.35 13.02
CA ALA A 110 6.61 1.14 12.94
C ALA A 110 6.83 0.66 11.50
N ASP A 111 5.85 0.82 10.60
CA ASP A 111 6.01 0.41 9.21
C ASP A 111 6.92 1.36 8.42
N MET A 112 7.05 2.62 8.86
CA MET A 112 7.91 3.59 8.19
C MET A 112 9.38 3.15 8.19
N GLU A 113 9.83 2.40 9.19
CA GLU A 113 11.23 1.93 9.29
C GLU A 113 11.55 0.79 8.30
N ARG A 114 10.56 0.24 7.61
CA ARG A 114 10.76 -0.89 6.69
C ARG A 114 11.56 -0.45 5.45
N PRO A 115 12.60 -1.20 5.03
CA PRO A 115 13.46 -0.79 3.92
C PRO A 115 12.72 -0.50 2.60
N TYR A 116 11.70 -1.30 2.27
CA TYR A 116 10.93 -1.10 1.03
C TYR A 116 10.07 0.18 1.06
N ILE A 117 9.69 0.66 2.25
CA ILE A 117 8.99 1.95 2.41
C ILE A 117 9.96 3.09 2.14
N GLN A 118 11.15 3.06 2.73
CA GLN A 118 12.19 4.07 2.53
C GLN A 118 12.60 4.18 1.05
N ILE A 119 12.83 3.05 0.38
CA ILE A 119 13.14 3.01 -1.06
C ILE A 119 11.97 3.58 -1.88
N GLY A 120 10.74 3.17 -1.58
CA GLY A 120 9.56 3.66 -2.30
C GLY A 120 9.35 5.16 -2.15
N MET A 121 9.65 5.72 -0.97
CA MET A 121 9.58 7.17 -0.71
C MET A 121 10.63 7.93 -1.50
N GLN A 122 11.88 7.45 -1.52
CA GLN A 122 12.94 8.02 -2.35
C GLN A 122 12.55 8.03 -3.84
N GLN A 123 11.99 6.92 -4.34
CA GLN A 123 11.51 6.81 -5.73
C GLN A 123 10.36 7.77 -6.06
N LEU A 124 9.57 8.15 -5.06
CA LEU A 124 8.48 9.12 -5.19
C LEU A 124 8.92 10.57 -4.88
N ASN A 125 10.21 10.80 -4.60
CA ASN A 125 10.76 12.08 -4.14
C ASN A 125 10.01 12.64 -2.92
N ILE A 126 9.68 11.75 -1.98
CA ILE A 126 9.04 12.10 -0.71
C ILE A 126 10.13 12.26 0.33
N SER A 127 10.41 13.49 0.72
CA SER A 127 11.18 13.79 1.92
C SER A 127 10.29 13.72 3.16
N THR A 128 10.78 13.07 4.20
CA THR A 128 10.32 13.26 5.59
C THR A 128 11.34 14.13 6.30
N ASP A 129 11.54 15.34 5.79
CA ASP A 129 12.33 16.33 6.51
C ASP A 129 11.40 16.91 7.60
N HIS A 130 11.81 16.70 8.85
CA HIS A 130 11.34 17.47 10.00
C HIS A 130 12.10 18.79 10.08
#